data_AF-A0A497QKA4-F1
#
_entry.id   AF-A0A497QKA4-F1
#
_cell.length_a   1.000
_cell.length_b   1.000
_cell.length_c   1.000
_cell.angle_alpha   90.00
_cell.angle_beta   90.00
_cell.angle_gamma   90.00
#
_symmetry.space_group_name_H-M   'P 1'
#
loop_
_entity.id
_entity.type
_entity.pdbx_description
1 polymer ?
#
loop_
_entity_poly.entity_id
_entity_poly.type
_entity_poly.pdbx_seq_one_letter_code
_entity_poly.pdbx_strand_id
1 'polypeptide(L)'
;MVEVEKNYKLGGLTAIIGGLIGIGLNFYFFLITYKPLIAAQAIKCGPGCELVITYMLAAFNDIGIISGILYCISAFGFFNKEKWAYNLAVVANVLALWTSFWPNIPILDVMGAGFTGFFPYYIFIFLPNILLYLIFNLFVGKRNWGRILVGLLTGMAFIMAFINGTASLNIMYVKGLADMDNTLYVMSNRLFWLSAFGFGIVTIGIMLKPKKWVRMLGIASSIISILFGIPMGYITTITKGEFSMYFGAPAMSLLLLFLFVIPTLWNKILKTDES
;
A
#
# COMPACT_ATOMS: atom_id res chain seq x y z
N MET A 1 -4.96 25.69 -21.89
CA MET A 1 -5.00 24.36 -21.25
C MET A 1 -5.45 23.36 -22.29
N VAL A 2 -4.58 22.43 -22.69
CA VAL A 2 -5.02 21.30 -23.54
C VAL A 2 -5.53 20.23 -22.58
N GLU A 3 -6.84 20.15 -22.39
CA GLU A 3 -7.47 19.06 -21.65
C GLU A 3 -7.20 17.78 -22.46
N VAL A 4 -6.28 16.95 -21.98
CA VAL A 4 -5.89 15.75 -22.71
C VAL A 4 -7.11 14.85 -22.84
N GLU A 5 -7.53 14.58 -24.07
CA GLU A 5 -8.68 13.72 -24.35
C GLU A 5 -8.42 12.32 -23.77
N LYS A 6 -9.25 11.92 -22.82
CA LYS A 6 -9.14 10.65 -22.12
C LYS A 6 -9.79 9.54 -22.94
N ASN A 7 -9.17 8.36 -22.96
CA ASN A 7 -9.79 7.18 -23.55
C ASN A 7 -10.84 6.59 -22.59
N TYR A 8 -12.06 7.14 -22.65
CA TYR A 8 -13.17 6.77 -21.77
C TYR A 8 -13.57 5.29 -21.91
N LYS A 9 -13.59 4.73 -23.13
CA LYS A 9 -13.95 3.33 -23.35
C LYS A 9 -12.94 2.38 -22.70
N LEU A 10 -11.64 2.63 -22.90
CA LEU A 10 -10.59 1.86 -22.24
C LEU A 10 -10.66 2.00 -20.72
N GLY A 11 -10.85 3.22 -20.22
CA GLY A 11 -11.01 3.49 -18.78
C GLY A 11 -12.16 2.70 -18.17
N GLY A 12 -13.34 2.70 -18.82
CA GLY A 12 -14.52 1.97 -18.37
C GLY A 12 -14.32 0.46 -18.33
N LEU A 13 -13.76 -0.13 -19.40
CA LEU A 13 -13.48 -1.58 -19.45
C LEU A 13 -12.44 -1.99 -18.41
N THR A 14 -11.37 -1.21 -18.27
CA THR A 14 -10.31 -1.44 -17.27
C THR A 14 -10.88 -1.38 -15.85
N ALA A 15 -11.80 -0.43 -15.60
CA ALA A 15 -12.46 -0.29 -14.32
C ALA A 15 -13.46 -1.44 -14.03
N ILE A 16 -14.17 -1.96 -15.04
CA ILE A 16 -14.98 -3.19 -14.86
C ILE A 16 -14.10 -4.35 -14.41
N ILE A 17 -12.96 -4.58 -15.06
CA ILE A 17 -12.02 -5.64 -14.68
C ILE A 17 -11.58 -5.44 -13.22
N GLY A 18 -11.18 -4.22 -12.86
CA GLY A 18 -10.84 -3.84 -11.49
C GLY A 18 -11.96 -4.11 -10.47
N GLY A 19 -13.20 -3.83 -10.83
CA GLY A 19 -14.38 -4.09 -10.00
C GLY A 19 -14.64 -5.57 -9.78
N LEU A 20 -14.57 -6.37 -10.85
CA LEU A 20 -14.78 -7.82 -10.79
C LEU A 20 -13.71 -8.51 -9.91
N ILE A 21 -12.44 -8.19 -10.12
CA ILE A 21 -11.36 -8.75 -9.29
C ILE A 21 -11.42 -8.21 -7.87
N GLY A 22 -11.71 -6.91 -7.70
CA GLY A 22 -11.73 -6.25 -6.40
C GLY A 22 -12.85 -6.76 -5.50
N ILE A 23 -14.04 -7.02 -6.04
CA ILE A 23 -15.16 -7.55 -5.24
C ILE A 23 -15.07 -9.08 -5.17
N GLY A 24 -15.04 -9.74 -6.33
CA GLY A 24 -15.18 -11.20 -6.41
C GLY A 24 -14.02 -11.95 -5.75
N LEU A 25 -12.77 -11.57 -6.07
CA LEU A 25 -11.61 -12.29 -5.54
C LEU A 25 -11.35 -11.97 -4.06
N ASN A 26 -11.54 -10.72 -3.61
CA ASN A 26 -11.39 -10.42 -2.17
C ASN A 26 -12.39 -11.26 -1.35
N PHE A 27 -13.66 -11.27 -1.76
CA PHE A 27 -14.70 -12.05 -1.10
C PHE A 27 -14.37 -13.55 -1.07
N TYR A 28 -14.02 -14.12 -2.23
CA TYR A 28 -13.67 -15.54 -2.33
C TYR A 28 -12.42 -15.91 -1.51
N PHE A 29 -11.34 -15.15 -1.64
CA PHE A 29 -10.09 -15.42 -0.93
C PHE A 29 -10.24 -15.26 0.58
N PHE A 30 -11.05 -14.31 1.04
CA PHE A 30 -11.34 -14.15 2.46
C PHE A 30 -12.05 -15.38 3.02
N LEU A 31 -13.07 -15.90 2.35
CA LEU A 31 -13.81 -17.08 2.79
C LEU A 31 -12.92 -18.33 2.96
N ILE A 32 -11.98 -18.54 2.05
CA ILE A 32 -11.10 -19.73 2.09
C ILE A 32 -9.88 -19.53 2.99
N THR A 33 -9.48 -18.29 3.29
CA THR A 33 -8.21 -18.02 4.00
C THR A 33 -8.42 -17.60 5.45
N TYR A 34 -9.50 -16.88 5.78
CA TYR A 34 -9.62 -16.17 7.04
C TYR A 34 -9.49 -17.08 8.28
N LYS A 35 -10.37 -18.09 8.41
CA LYS A 35 -10.34 -19.01 9.56
C LYS A 35 -9.10 -19.92 9.57
N PRO A 36 -8.72 -20.56 8.43
CA PRO A 36 -7.53 -21.41 8.42
C PRO A 36 -6.25 -20.67 8.80
N LEU A 37 -6.07 -19.43 8.32
CA LEU A 37 -4.87 -18.66 8.60
C LEU A 37 -4.77 -18.24 10.08
N ILE A 38 -5.89 -17.83 10.69
CA ILE A 38 -5.96 -17.54 12.13
C ILE A 38 -5.56 -18.77 12.96
N ALA A 39 -6.12 -19.94 12.61
CA ALA A 39 -5.80 -21.18 13.31
C ALA A 39 -4.31 -21.56 13.17
N ALA A 40 -3.75 -21.46 11.97
CA ALA A 40 -2.32 -21.73 11.74
C ALA A 40 -1.42 -20.75 12.51
N GLN A 41 -1.76 -19.46 12.54
CA GLN A 41 -0.97 -18.47 13.27
C GLN A 41 -0.99 -18.71 14.79
N ALA A 42 -2.15 -19.05 15.34
CA ALA A 42 -2.30 -19.35 16.77
C ALA A 42 -1.43 -20.57 17.18
N ILE A 43 -1.38 -21.60 16.33
CA ILE A 43 -0.50 -22.76 16.55
C ILE A 43 0.98 -22.35 16.46
N LYS A 44 1.32 -21.50 15.49
CA LYS A 44 2.70 -21.13 15.19
C LYS A 44 3.41 -20.41 16.34
N CYS A 45 2.79 -19.40 16.95
CA CYS A 45 3.48 -18.56 17.94
C CYS A 45 2.72 -18.34 19.24
N GLY A 46 1.64 -19.10 19.46
CA GLY A 46 0.89 -19.09 20.71
C GLY A 46 -0.17 -17.99 20.79
N PRO A 47 -0.87 -17.90 21.94
CA PRO A 47 -2.01 -17.00 22.12
C PRO A 47 -1.65 -15.52 21.92
N GLY A 48 -2.47 -14.79 21.16
CA GLY A 48 -2.33 -13.35 20.93
C GLY A 48 -1.69 -12.99 19.59
N CYS A 49 -0.95 -13.90 18.97
CA CYS A 49 -0.39 -13.74 17.62
C CYS A 49 -1.47 -13.57 16.54
N GLU A 50 -2.59 -14.24 16.73
CA GLU A 50 -3.70 -14.28 15.80
C GLU A 50 -4.51 -12.98 15.79
N LEU A 51 -4.38 -12.13 16.81
CA LEU A 51 -5.18 -10.90 16.96
C LEU A 51 -4.96 -9.95 15.78
N VAL A 52 -3.71 -9.74 15.37
CA VAL A 52 -3.41 -8.85 14.25
C VAL A 52 -4.07 -9.38 12.98
N ILE A 53 -3.92 -10.67 12.67
CA ILE A 53 -4.54 -11.26 11.47
C ILE A 53 -6.07 -11.22 11.56
N THR A 54 -6.64 -11.52 12.73
CA THR A 54 -8.08 -11.55 12.97
C THR A 54 -8.76 -10.24 12.59
N TYR A 55 -8.18 -9.11 12.97
CA TYR A 55 -8.75 -7.79 12.69
C TYR A 55 -8.24 -7.18 11.39
N MET A 56 -6.94 -7.29 11.10
CA MET A 56 -6.35 -6.69 9.91
C MET A 56 -6.82 -7.39 8.64
N LEU A 57 -6.90 -8.73 8.61
CA LEU A 57 -7.34 -9.42 7.39
C LEU A 57 -8.78 -9.07 7.01
N ALA A 58 -9.66 -8.90 8.01
CA ALA A 58 -11.03 -8.45 7.80
C ALA A 58 -11.07 -7.00 7.28
N ALA A 59 -10.36 -6.07 7.92
CA ALA A 59 -10.28 -4.69 7.47
C ALA A 59 -9.71 -4.56 6.04
N PHE A 60 -8.70 -5.37 5.70
CA PHE A 60 -8.11 -5.42 4.37
C PHE A 60 -9.08 -5.95 3.32
N ASN A 61 -9.85 -6.99 3.66
CA ASN A 61 -10.92 -7.48 2.80
C ASN A 61 -11.97 -6.39 2.54
N ASP A 62 -12.43 -5.70 3.58
CA ASP A 62 -13.47 -4.67 3.47
C ASP A 62 -13.00 -3.51 2.57
N ILE A 63 -11.78 -3.01 2.81
CA ILE A 63 -11.19 -1.94 1.98
C ILE A 63 -10.93 -2.46 0.55
N GLY A 64 -10.56 -3.73 0.39
CA GLY A 64 -10.42 -4.40 -0.91
C GLY A 64 -11.74 -4.43 -1.69
N ILE A 65 -12.85 -4.80 -1.04
CA ILE A 65 -14.19 -4.76 -1.65
C ILE A 65 -14.59 -3.32 -1.97
N ILE A 66 -14.35 -2.37 -1.05
CA ILE A 66 -14.58 -0.94 -1.30
C ILE A 66 -13.81 -0.47 -2.52
N SER A 67 -12.55 -0.89 -2.70
CA SER A 67 -11.76 -0.55 -3.89
C SER A 67 -12.42 -1.07 -5.19
N GLY A 68 -12.99 -2.29 -5.15
CA GLY A 68 -13.78 -2.85 -6.25
C GLY A 68 -15.06 -2.06 -6.53
N ILE A 69 -15.76 -1.61 -5.49
CA ILE A 69 -16.95 -0.74 -5.62
C ILE A 69 -16.56 0.60 -6.27
N LEU A 70 -15.46 1.22 -5.82
CA LEU A 70 -14.95 2.47 -6.42
C LEU A 70 -14.57 2.29 -7.89
N TYR A 71 -14.04 1.12 -8.26
CA TYR A 71 -13.83 0.76 -9.66
C TYR A 71 -15.14 0.70 -10.45
N CYS A 72 -16.19 0.06 -9.93
CA CYS A 72 -17.50 0.03 -10.58
C CYS A 72 -18.09 1.44 -10.77
N ILE A 73 -18.00 2.30 -9.75
CA ILE A 73 -18.45 3.70 -9.83
C ILE A 73 -17.61 4.47 -10.87
N SER A 74 -16.30 4.24 -10.90
CA SER A 74 -15.42 4.82 -11.91
C SER A 74 -15.78 4.35 -13.32
N ALA A 75 -16.14 3.07 -13.51
CA ALA A 75 -16.59 2.55 -14.79
C ALA A 75 -17.85 3.27 -15.28
N PHE A 76 -18.84 3.45 -14.40
CA PHE A 76 -20.03 4.26 -14.69
C PHE A 76 -19.64 5.68 -15.13
N GLY A 77 -18.76 6.34 -14.38
CA GLY A 77 -18.26 7.66 -14.75
C GLY A 77 -17.58 7.68 -16.12
N PHE A 78 -16.74 6.68 -16.43
CA PHE A 78 -16.06 6.61 -17.72
C PHE A 78 -17.04 6.46 -18.89
N PHE A 79 -18.03 5.57 -18.79
CA PHE A 79 -19.02 5.41 -19.86
C PHE A 79 -19.93 6.63 -20.04
N ASN A 80 -20.14 7.43 -18.99
CA ASN A 80 -20.83 8.71 -19.05
C ASN A 80 -19.90 9.91 -19.36
N LYS A 81 -18.63 9.66 -19.67
CA LYS A 81 -17.62 10.70 -19.99
C LYS A 81 -17.38 11.72 -18.86
N GLU A 82 -17.54 11.29 -17.62
CA GLU A 82 -17.38 12.12 -16.44
C GLU A 82 -15.91 12.42 -16.12
N LYS A 83 -15.62 13.66 -15.75
CA LYS A 83 -14.23 14.10 -15.47
C LYS A 83 -13.64 13.45 -14.22
N TRP A 84 -14.47 13.14 -13.23
CA TRP A 84 -14.08 12.56 -11.94
C TRP A 84 -13.76 11.06 -12.02
N ALA A 85 -14.19 10.37 -13.08
CA ALA A 85 -14.05 8.91 -13.23
C ALA A 85 -12.60 8.44 -13.07
N TYR A 86 -11.66 9.11 -13.76
CA TYR A 86 -10.23 8.81 -13.66
C TYR A 86 -9.68 9.01 -12.25
N ASN A 87 -10.09 10.07 -11.55
CA ASN A 87 -9.60 10.34 -10.21
C ASN A 87 -10.03 9.21 -9.26
N LEU A 88 -11.26 8.73 -9.41
CA LEU A 88 -11.79 7.63 -8.62
C LEU A 88 -11.08 6.30 -8.94
N ALA A 89 -10.78 6.01 -10.21
CA ALA A 89 -10.00 4.84 -10.59
C ALA A 89 -8.59 4.83 -9.98
N VAL A 90 -7.94 5.99 -9.90
CA VAL A 90 -6.62 6.11 -9.26
C VAL A 90 -6.72 5.78 -7.76
N VAL A 91 -7.72 6.32 -7.06
CA VAL A 91 -7.96 6.02 -5.64
C VAL A 91 -8.27 4.54 -5.44
N ALA A 92 -9.17 3.98 -6.24
CA ALA A 92 -9.52 2.56 -6.22
C ALA A 92 -8.27 1.69 -6.40
N ASN A 93 -7.41 2.02 -7.37
CA ASN A 93 -6.20 1.26 -7.64
C ASN A 93 -5.20 1.28 -6.48
N VAL A 94 -4.98 2.45 -5.86
CA VAL A 94 -4.07 2.58 -4.71
C VAL A 94 -4.58 1.74 -3.53
N LEU A 95 -5.89 1.78 -3.25
CA LEU A 95 -6.49 0.96 -2.21
C LEU A 95 -6.38 -0.54 -2.54
N ALA A 96 -6.70 -0.93 -3.78
CA ALA A 96 -6.64 -2.32 -4.22
C ALA A 96 -5.21 -2.90 -4.10
N LEU A 97 -4.19 -2.14 -4.53
CA LEU A 97 -2.79 -2.56 -4.42
C LEU A 97 -2.35 -2.71 -2.97
N TRP A 98 -2.72 -1.76 -2.10
CA TRP A 98 -2.39 -1.84 -0.69
C TRP A 98 -3.03 -3.05 -0.01
N THR A 99 -4.34 -3.24 -0.23
CA THR A 99 -5.08 -4.28 0.49
C THR A 99 -4.86 -5.68 -0.05
N SER A 100 -4.43 -5.82 -1.30
CA SER A 100 -4.08 -7.12 -1.88
C SER A 100 -2.64 -7.54 -1.62
N PHE A 101 -1.75 -6.63 -1.19
CA PHE A 101 -0.36 -6.99 -0.90
C PHE A 101 -0.22 -7.65 0.48
N TRP A 102 -0.66 -6.97 1.53
CA TRP A 102 -0.41 -7.38 2.92
C TRP A 102 -0.91 -8.79 3.26
N PRO A 103 -2.10 -9.26 2.84
CA PRO A 103 -2.58 -10.60 3.17
C PRO A 103 -1.64 -11.73 2.72
N ASN A 104 -0.80 -11.50 1.70
CA ASN A 104 0.20 -12.49 1.29
C ASN A 104 1.29 -12.69 2.34
N ILE A 105 1.59 -11.68 3.16
CA ILE A 105 2.66 -11.74 4.16
C ILE A 105 2.37 -12.78 5.25
N PRO A 106 1.25 -12.75 6.00
CA PRO A 106 0.95 -13.78 6.98
C PRO A 106 0.77 -15.16 6.34
N ILE A 107 0.26 -15.23 5.10
CA ILE A 107 0.19 -16.51 4.37
C ILE A 107 1.59 -17.09 4.13
N LEU A 108 2.52 -16.29 3.61
CA LEU A 108 3.91 -16.71 3.40
C LEU A 108 4.62 -17.04 4.72
N ASP A 109 4.27 -16.33 5.80
CA ASP A 109 4.81 -16.54 7.14
C ASP A 109 4.42 -17.91 7.73
N VAL A 110 3.18 -18.38 7.53
CA VAL A 110 2.79 -19.74 7.93
C VAL A 110 3.34 -20.81 6.98
N MET A 111 3.39 -20.52 5.67
CA MET A 111 4.01 -21.43 4.69
C MET A 111 5.48 -21.68 5.00
N GLY A 112 6.24 -20.62 5.31
CA GLY A 112 7.64 -20.70 5.70
C GLY A 112 7.89 -21.45 7.01
N ALA A 113 6.86 -21.55 7.87
CA ALA A 113 6.88 -22.34 9.09
C ALA A 113 6.45 -23.81 8.88
N GLY A 114 6.24 -24.25 7.63
CA GLY A 114 5.95 -25.64 7.29
C GLY A 114 4.47 -26.01 7.28
N PHE A 115 3.55 -25.05 7.44
CA PHE A 115 2.12 -25.32 7.30
C PHE A 115 1.75 -25.55 5.83
N THR A 116 1.22 -26.72 5.52
CA THR A 116 0.78 -27.10 4.18
C THR A 116 -0.63 -26.60 3.87
N GLY A 117 -0.98 -26.49 2.59
CA GLY A 117 -2.32 -26.07 2.15
C GLY A 117 -2.54 -24.56 2.04
N PHE A 118 -1.53 -23.75 2.34
CA PHE A 118 -1.55 -22.30 2.16
C PHE A 118 -0.94 -21.90 0.80
N PHE A 119 -1.55 -20.90 0.16
CA PHE A 119 -1.06 -20.28 -1.06
C PHE A 119 -1.38 -18.78 -1.03
N PRO A 120 -0.47 -17.88 -1.48
CA PRO A 120 -0.68 -16.43 -1.43
C PRO A 120 -1.67 -15.95 -2.50
N TYR A 121 -2.95 -16.31 -2.36
CA TYR A 121 -3.98 -16.07 -3.36
C TYR A 121 -4.17 -14.59 -3.71
N TYR A 122 -3.97 -13.67 -2.77
CA TYR A 122 -4.15 -12.24 -2.98
C TYR A 122 -3.16 -11.66 -4.01
N ILE A 123 -2.10 -12.40 -4.39
CA ILE A 123 -1.24 -12.06 -5.53
C ILE A 123 -2.03 -11.93 -6.85
N PHE A 124 -3.13 -12.68 -6.99
CA PHE A 124 -4.03 -12.63 -8.14
C PHE A 124 -4.94 -11.40 -8.14
N ILE A 125 -4.93 -10.61 -7.08
CA ILE A 125 -5.53 -9.26 -7.05
C ILE A 125 -4.43 -8.23 -7.23
N PHE A 126 -3.30 -8.40 -6.55
CA PHE A 126 -2.19 -7.45 -6.54
C PHE A 126 -1.56 -7.26 -7.93
N LEU A 127 -1.11 -8.35 -8.58
CA LEU A 127 -0.39 -8.24 -9.86
C LEU A 127 -1.28 -7.68 -10.97
N PRO A 128 -2.55 -8.11 -11.15
CA PRO A 128 -3.42 -7.46 -12.11
C PRO A 128 -3.62 -5.97 -11.80
N ASN A 129 -3.71 -5.57 -10.53
CA ASN A 129 -3.82 -4.15 -10.18
C ASN A 129 -2.56 -3.34 -10.51
N ILE A 130 -1.37 -3.94 -10.58
CA ILE A 130 -0.17 -3.26 -11.13
C ILE A 130 -0.36 -3.00 -12.63
N LEU A 131 -0.93 -3.96 -13.36
CA LEU A 131 -1.23 -3.75 -14.79
C LEU A 131 -2.31 -2.68 -14.96
N LEU A 132 -3.38 -2.70 -14.15
CA LEU A 132 -4.41 -1.66 -14.16
C LEU A 132 -3.81 -0.29 -13.83
N TYR A 133 -2.88 -0.20 -12.86
CA TYR A 133 -2.14 1.02 -12.54
C TYR A 133 -1.44 1.59 -13.78
N LEU A 134 -0.71 0.74 -14.51
CA LEU A 134 -0.03 1.14 -15.73
C LEU A 134 -1.02 1.56 -16.81
N ILE A 135 -2.11 0.81 -17.02
CA ILE A 135 -3.10 1.12 -18.05
C ILE A 135 -3.81 2.44 -17.77
N PHE A 136 -4.30 2.64 -16.55
CA PHE A 136 -4.96 3.89 -16.15
C PHE A 136 -4.03 5.08 -16.33
N ASN A 137 -2.77 4.96 -15.92
CA ASN A 137 -1.88 6.11 -15.93
C ASN A 137 -1.22 6.37 -17.28
N LEU A 138 -0.79 5.35 -18.04
CA LEU A 138 -0.18 5.51 -19.37
C LEU A 138 -1.22 5.81 -20.46
N PHE A 139 -2.30 5.03 -20.53
CA PHE A 139 -3.18 5.06 -21.71
C PHE A 139 -4.45 5.88 -21.49
N VAL A 140 -5.00 5.88 -20.26
CA VAL A 140 -6.23 6.64 -19.96
C VAL A 140 -5.90 8.06 -19.51
N GLY A 141 -5.01 8.20 -18.52
CA GLY A 141 -4.58 9.47 -17.94
C GLY A 141 -3.41 10.14 -18.67
N LYS A 142 -2.75 9.42 -19.59
CA LYS A 142 -1.63 9.91 -20.42
C LYS A 142 -0.53 10.61 -19.60
N ARG A 143 -0.20 10.03 -18.45
CA ARG A 143 0.84 10.50 -17.53
C ARG A 143 2.22 10.17 -18.07
N ASN A 144 3.20 11.01 -17.76
CA ASN A 144 4.59 10.74 -18.11
C ASN A 144 5.17 9.64 -17.21
N TRP A 145 6.21 8.97 -17.72
CA TRP A 145 6.93 7.92 -16.99
C TRP A 145 7.46 8.36 -15.63
N GLY A 146 7.90 9.61 -15.49
CA GLY A 146 8.35 10.14 -14.21
C GLY A 146 7.26 10.11 -13.14
N ARG A 147 6.03 10.52 -13.46
CA ARG A 147 4.89 10.38 -12.54
C ARG A 147 4.66 8.92 -12.20
N ILE A 148 4.63 8.02 -13.19
CA ILE A 148 4.34 6.60 -12.99
C ILE A 148 5.39 5.92 -12.08
N LEU A 149 6.68 6.16 -12.32
CA LEU A 149 7.76 5.56 -11.54
C LEU A 149 7.80 6.11 -10.11
N VAL A 150 7.69 7.43 -9.95
CA VAL A 150 7.67 8.04 -8.62
C VAL A 150 6.41 7.63 -7.86
N GLY A 151 5.24 7.57 -8.52
CA GLY A 151 4.00 7.09 -7.92
C GLY A 151 4.06 5.63 -7.49
N LEU A 152 4.72 4.76 -8.28
CA LEU A 152 4.94 3.38 -7.88
C LEU A 152 5.88 3.30 -6.67
N LEU A 153 6.96 4.09 -6.66
CA LEU A 153 7.88 4.13 -5.53
C LEU A 153 7.23 4.68 -4.24
N THR A 154 6.39 5.71 -4.34
CA THR A 154 5.60 6.21 -3.20
C THR A 154 4.54 5.21 -2.77
N GLY A 155 3.94 4.46 -3.69
CA GLY A 155 3.01 3.37 -3.39
C GLY A 155 3.70 2.21 -2.66
N MET A 156 4.93 1.87 -3.04
CA MET A 156 5.74 0.90 -2.32
C MET A 156 6.12 1.42 -0.92
N ALA A 157 6.53 2.68 -0.80
CA ALA A 157 6.83 3.30 0.49
C ALA A 157 5.60 3.32 1.42
N PHE A 158 4.41 3.55 0.85
CA PHE A 158 3.13 3.41 1.56
C PHE A 158 2.96 1.99 2.13
N ILE A 159 3.02 0.97 1.28
CA ILE A 159 2.82 -0.43 1.70
C ILE A 159 3.86 -0.83 2.75
N MET A 160 5.14 -0.51 2.53
CA MET A 160 6.21 -0.86 3.48
C MET A 160 6.08 -0.14 4.81
N ALA A 161 5.73 1.15 4.81
CA ALA A 161 5.47 1.89 6.05
C ALA A 161 4.28 1.29 6.80
N PHE A 162 3.24 0.86 6.07
CA PHE A 162 2.10 0.19 6.68
C PHE A 162 2.49 -1.14 7.34
N ILE A 163 3.29 -1.95 6.64
CA ILE A 163 3.84 -3.21 7.15
C ILE A 163 4.63 -2.97 8.43
N ASN A 164 5.51 -1.95 8.47
CA ASN A 164 6.26 -1.59 9.67
C ASN A 164 5.33 -1.29 10.85
N GLY A 165 4.25 -0.54 10.61
CA GLY A 165 3.23 -0.30 11.63
C GLY A 165 2.60 -1.60 12.13
N THR A 166 2.15 -2.48 11.22
CA THR A 166 1.56 -3.77 11.60
C THR A 166 2.52 -4.72 12.30
N ALA A 167 3.81 -4.71 11.93
CA ALA A 167 4.84 -5.49 12.59
C ALA A 167 5.04 -5.03 14.03
N SER A 168 5.06 -3.71 14.26
CA SER A 168 5.13 -3.15 15.61
C SER A 168 3.89 -3.52 16.43
N LEU A 169 2.71 -3.53 15.81
CA LEU A 169 1.48 -3.99 16.45
C LEU A 169 1.55 -5.45 16.88
N ASN A 170 2.05 -6.32 16.00
CA ASN A 170 2.21 -7.74 16.31
C ASN A 170 3.16 -7.96 17.49
N ILE A 171 4.30 -7.27 17.51
CA ILE A 171 5.26 -7.37 18.62
C ILE A 171 4.62 -6.92 19.94
N MET A 172 3.83 -5.85 19.93
CA MET A 172 3.12 -5.37 21.13
C MET A 172 2.14 -6.41 21.69
N TYR A 173 1.40 -7.13 20.83
CA TYR A 173 0.45 -8.15 21.28
C TYR A 173 1.12 -9.45 21.72
N VAL A 174 2.20 -9.86 21.05
CA VAL A 174 2.85 -11.16 21.30
C VAL A 174 3.82 -11.10 22.48
N LYS A 175 4.64 -10.04 22.57
CA LYS A 175 5.68 -9.91 23.61
C LYS A 175 5.22 -9.13 24.83
N GLY A 176 4.02 -8.54 24.79
CA GLY A 176 3.46 -7.74 25.87
C GLY A 176 4.21 -6.42 26.12
N LEU A 177 3.66 -5.61 27.02
CA LEU A 177 4.20 -4.30 27.42
C LEU A 177 4.97 -4.35 28.76
N ALA A 178 5.08 -5.53 29.38
CA ALA A 178 5.58 -5.69 30.74
C ALA A 178 7.10 -5.45 30.86
N ASP A 179 7.87 -5.77 29.82
CA ASP A 179 9.29 -5.46 29.74
C ASP A 179 9.47 -4.18 28.92
N MET A 180 9.99 -3.12 29.56
CA MET A 180 10.13 -1.76 29.00
C MET A 180 10.99 -1.65 27.71
N ASP A 181 11.51 -2.75 27.18
CA ASP A 181 12.28 -2.83 25.93
C ASP A 181 11.41 -2.68 24.67
N ASN A 182 10.07 -2.77 24.80
CA ASN A 182 9.14 -2.60 23.67
C ASN A 182 8.66 -1.14 23.44
N THR A 183 9.16 -0.16 24.20
CA THR A 183 8.71 1.24 24.15
C THR A 183 8.82 1.86 22.76
N LEU A 184 9.89 1.53 22.01
CA LEU A 184 10.08 2.04 20.65
C LEU A 184 9.05 1.51 19.66
N TYR A 185 8.57 0.27 19.84
CA TYR A 185 7.49 -0.31 19.01
C TYR A 185 6.16 0.42 19.25
N VAL A 186 5.87 0.77 20.51
CA VAL A 186 4.67 1.54 20.89
C VAL A 186 4.71 2.95 20.29
N MET A 187 5.85 3.64 20.44
CA MET A 187 6.03 5.00 19.92
C MET A 187 5.94 5.03 18.38
N SER A 188 6.57 4.07 17.72
CA SER A 188 6.69 4.05 16.26
C SER A 188 5.44 3.55 15.53
N ASN A 189 4.62 2.67 16.13
CA ASN A 189 3.50 2.01 15.44
C ASN A 189 2.56 2.98 14.71
N ARG A 190 2.02 3.98 15.44
CA ARG A 190 1.05 4.94 14.89
C ARG A 190 1.70 5.90 13.90
N LEU A 191 2.99 6.21 14.11
CA LEU A 191 3.77 7.09 13.25
C LEU A 191 4.11 6.41 11.92
N PHE A 192 4.37 5.10 11.92
CA PHE A 192 4.50 4.32 10.68
C PHE A 192 3.21 4.34 9.86
N TRP A 193 2.05 4.17 10.50
CA TRP A 193 0.76 4.28 9.78
C TRP A 193 0.46 5.70 9.31
N LEU A 194 0.80 6.72 10.11
CA LEU A 194 0.68 8.11 9.66
C LEU A 194 1.53 8.36 8.41
N SER A 195 2.78 7.90 8.41
CA SER A 195 3.65 7.96 7.23
C SER A 195 3.08 7.16 6.05
N ALA A 196 2.56 5.96 6.31
CA ALA A 196 1.93 5.13 5.30
C ALA A 196 0.79 5.86 4.59
N PHE A 197 -0.19 6.36 5.35
CA PHE A 197 -1.31 7.11 4.77
C PHE A 197 -0.86 8.41 4.10
N GLY A 198 0.16 9.07 4.65
CA GLY A 198 0.84 10.19 3.99
C GLY A 198 1.35 9.82 2.59
N PHE A 199 2.10 8.72 2.46
CA PHE A 199 2.56 8.21 1.17
C PHE A 199 1.42 7.75 0.24
N GLY A 200 0.34 7.18 0.78
CA GLY A 200 -0.86 6.84 0.00
C GLY A 200 -1.48 8.08 -0.64
N ILE A 201 -1.67 9.15 0.15
CA ILE A 201 -2.17 10.44 -0.34
C ILE A 201 -1.19 11.07 -1.34
N VAL A 202 0.12 10.97 -1.08
CA VAL A 202 1.15 11.46 -2.00
C VAL A 202 1.09 10.74 -3.34
N THR A 203 0.93 9.42 -3.33
CA THR A 203 0.80 8.59 -4.54
C THR A 203 -0.38 9.05 -5.39
N ILE A 204 -1.56 9.22 -4.76
CA ILE A 204 -2.75 9.76 -5.42
C ILE A 204 -2.46 11.18 -5.94
N GLY A 205 -1.90 12.04 -5.10
CA GLY A 205 -1.57 13.43 -5.44
C GLY A 205 -0.65 13.56 -6.66
N ILE A 206 0.37 12.71 -6.76
CA ILE A 206 1.32 12.70 -7.89
C ILE A 206 0.62 12.27 -9.19
N MET A 207 -0.27 11.27 -9.12
CA MET A 207 -1.05 10.83 -10.29
C MET A 207 -2.03 11.89 -10.78
N LEU A 208 -2.72 12.56 -9.85
CA LEU A 208 -3.76 13.53 -10.18
C LEU A 208 -3.17 14.90 -10.54
N LYS A 209 -2.53 15.55 -9.57
CA LYS A 209 -1.95 16.88 -9.73
C LYS A 209 -0.84 17.11 -8.69
N PRO A 210 0.46 17.02 -9.07
CA PRO A 210 1.59 17.11 -8.16
C PRO A 210 1.82 18.55 -7.65
N LYS A 211 1.02 18.96 -6.66
CA LYS A 211 1.08 20.29 -6.03
C LYS A 211 2.17 20.37 -4.97
N LYS A 212 2.57 21.60 -4.58
CA LYS A 212 3.55 21.85 -3.50
C LYS A 212 3.19 21.16 -2.18
N TRP A 213 1.92 21.14 -1.78
CA TRP A 213 1.52 20.47 -0.53
C TRP A 213 1.71 18.94 -0.58
N VAL A 214 1.53 18.31 -1.76
CA VAL A 214 1.78 16.88 -1.97
C VAL A 214 3.24 16.59 -1.72
N ARG A 215 4.13 17.44 -2.24
CA ARG A 215 5.56 17.36 -2.02
C ARG A 215 5.92 17.52 -0.53
N MET A 216 5.34 18.49 0.17
CA MET A 216 5.58 18.68 1.62
C MET A 216 5.12 17.48 2.45
N LEU A 217 3.96 16.90 2.11
CA LEU A 217 3.47 15.68 2.76
C LEU A 217 4.42 14.49 2.51
N GLY A 218 4.97 14.39 1.30
CA GLY A 218 5.99 13.40 0.95
C GLY A 218 7.26 13.55 1.79
N ILE A 219 7.76 14.77 1.98
CA ILE A 219 8.91 15.05 2.85
C ILE A 219 8.63 14.62 4.28
N ALA A 220 7.48 15.02 4.84
CA ALA A 220 7.10 14.66 6.20
C ALA A 220 7.00 13.14 6.40
N SER A 221 6.36 12.44 5.45
CA SER A 221 6.22 10.97 5.49
C SER A 221 7.59 10.29 5.41
N SER A 222 8.48 10.74 4.51
CA SER A 222 9.83 10.21 4.41
C SER A 222 10.62 10.38 5.71
N ILE A 223 10.57 11.56 6.33
CA ILE A 223 11.29 11.83 7.59
C ILE A 223 10.79 10.90 8.69
N ILE A 224 9.47 10.75 8.86
CA ILE A 224 8.90 9.85 9.87
C ILE A 224 9.38 8.41 9.63
N SER A 225 9.27 7.91 8.39
CA SER A 225 9.70 6.56 8.04
C SER A 225 11.18 6.32 8.31
N ILE A 226 12.06 7.29 8.03
CA ILE A 226 13.50 7.20 8.29
C ILE A 226 13.78 7.20 9.79
N LEU A 227 13.19 8.16 10.52
CA LEU A 227 13.44 8.39 11.94
C LEU A 227 13.15 7.15 12.79
N PHE A 228 12.05 6.44 12.50
CA PHE A 228 11.68 5.24 13.24
C PHE A 228 12.13 3.95 12.55
N GLY A 229 12.18 3.92 11.22
CA GLY A 229 12.51 2.71 10.46
C GLY A 229 13.95 2.26 10.63
N ILE A 230 14.92 3.19 10.60
CA ILE A 230 16.34 2.84 10.72
C ILE A 230 16.68 2.27 12.11
N PRO A 231 16.32 2.93 13.24
CA PRO A 231 16.60 2.37 14.56
C PRO A 231 15.96 1.01 14.78
N MET A 232 14.71 0.83 14.32
CA MET A 232 13.96 -0.42 14.45
C MET A 232 14.57 -1.53 13.60
N GLY A 233 15.02 -1.18 12.38
CA GLY A 233 15.78 -2.06 11.51
C GLY A 233 17.05 -2.56 12.19
N TYR A 234 17.81 -1.64 12.77
CA TYR A 234 19.06 -1.92 13.46
C TYR A 234 18.86 -2.84 14.67
N ILE A 235 17.91 -2.52 15.56
CA ILE A 235 17.62 -3.32 16.75
C ILE A 235 17.19 -4.75 16.36
N THR A 236 16.34 -4.88 15.35
CA THR A 236 15.86 -6.21 14.92
C THR A 236 16.97 -7.02 14.26
N THR A 237 17.82 -6.39 13.44
CA THR A 237 18.83 -7.13 12.66
C THR A 237 20.10 -7.41 13.45
N ILE A 238 20.63 -6.41 14.14
CA ILE A 238 21.93 -6.51 14.80
C ILE A 238 21.79 -7.05 16.21
N THR A 239 20.81 -6.55 16.99
CA THR A 239 20.64 -6.97 18.38
C THR A 239 19.98 -8.34 18.48
N LYS A 240 18.99 -8.63 17.61
CA LYS A 240 18.23 -9.88 17.66
C LYS A 240 18.69 -10.93 16.64
N GLY A 241 19.53 -10.56 15.68
CA GLY A 241 20.00 -11.48 14.62
C GLY A 241 18.90 -11.90 13.64
N GLU A 242 17.79 -11.17 13.58
CA GLU A 242 16.61 -11.50 12.78
C GLU A 242 16.57 -10.68 11.48
N PHE A 243 16.04 -11.23 10.40
CA PHE A 243 15.77 -10.42 9.20
C PHE A 243 14.72 -9.35 9.51
N SER A 244 15.04 -8.08 9.24
CA SER A 244 14.16 -6.96 9.57
C SER A 244 13.43 -6.37 8.37
N MET A 245 12.11 -6.50 8.37
CA MET A 245 11.25 -5.79 7.40
C MET A 245 11.23 -4.27 7.62
N TYR A 246 11.68 -3.79 8.79
CA TYR A 246 11.66 -2.36 9.14
C TYR A 246 12.53 -1.48 8.22
N PHE A 247 13.52 -2.05 7.53
CA PHE A 247 14.39 -1.31 6.61
C PHE A 247 13.76 -0.99 5.25
N GLY A 248 12.67 -1.66 4.86
CA GLY A 248 12.08 -1.46 3.53
C GLY A 248 11.55 -0.04 3.32
N ALA A 249 10.70 0.44 4.23
CA ALA A 249 10.15 1.79 4.18
C ALA A 249 11.21 2.91 4.24
N PRO A 250 12.19 2.91 5.17
CA PRO A 250 13.21 3.95 5.24
C PRO A 250 14.14 3.94 4.03
N ALA A 251 14.48 2.78 3.44
CA ALA A 251 15.29 2.73 2.23
C ALA A 251 14.61 3.45 1.05
N MET A 252 13.32 3.17 0.82
CA MET A 252 12.53 3.89 -0.19
C MET A 252 12.37 5.38 0.15
N SER A 253 12.17 5.68 1.44
CA SER A 253 12.01 7.04 1.94
C SER A 253 13.26 7.89 1.75
N LEU A 254 14.47 7.33 1.85
CA LEU A 254 15.72 8.04 1.57
C LEU A 254 15.80 8.50 0.11
N LEU A 255 15.48 7.60 -0.83
CA LEU A 255 15.45 7.92 -2.25
C LEU A 255 14.37 8.98 -2.57
N LEU A 256 13.18 8.81 -2.00
CA LEU A 256 12.07 9.73 -2.18
C LEU A 256 12.33 11.10 -1.54
N LEU A 257 12.97 11.13 -0.37
CA LEU A 257 13.32 12.38 0.32
C LEU A 257 14.31 13.19 -0.51
N PHE A 258 15.32 12.54 -1.09
CA PHE A 258 16.25 13.20 -2.01
C PHE A 258 15.50 13.84 -3.20
N LEU A 259 14.57 13.11 -3.80
CA LEU A 259 13.73 13.62 -4.88
C LEU A 259 12.83 14.78 -4.43
N PHE A 260 12.21 14.67 -3.26
CA PHE A 260 11.28 15.69 -2.74
C PHE A 260 11.99 16.93 -2.21
N VAL A 261 13.21 16.86 -1.71
CA VAL A 261 13.91 18.05 -1.19
C VAL A 261 14.42 18.92 -2.34
N ILE A 262 14.80 18.34 -3.48
CA ILE A 262 15.38 19.07 -4.62
C ILE A 262 14.25 19.53 -5.58
N PRO A 263 13.90 20.83 -5.62
CA PRO A 263 12.77 21.32 -6.41
C PRO A 263 12.93 21.09 -7.92
N THR A 264 14.16 21.28 -8.42
CA THR A 264 14.50 21.12 -9.84
C THR A 264 14.30 19.68 -10.28
N LEU A 265 14.67 18.70 -9.44
CA LEU A 265 14.51 17.28 -9.74
C LEU A 265 13.03 16.87 -9.72
N TRP A 266 12.27 17.30 -8.71
CA TRP A 266 10.82 17.10 -8.63
C TRP A 266 10.09 17.65 -9.86
N ASN A 267 10.33 18.91 -10.22
CA ASN A 267 9.68 19.56 -11.36
C ASN A 267 10.06 18.88 -12.68
N LYS A 268 11.35 18.53 -12.86
CA LYS A 268 11.86 17.88 -14.08
C LYS A 268 11.28 16.48 -14.28
N ILE A 269 11.25 15.67 -13.22
CA ILE A 269 10.76 14.29 -13.30
C ILE A 269 9.23 14.26 -13.46
N LEU A 270 8.50 15.02 -12.64
CA LEU A 270 7.05 14.98 -12.66
C LEU A 270 6.41 15.84 -13.73
N LYS A 271 7.19 16.70 -14.41
CA LYS A 271 6.70 17.70 -15.37
C LYS A 271 5.50 18.43 -14.76
N THR A 272 5.74 19.07 -13.62
CA THR A 272 4.70 19.81 -12.91
C THR A 272 4.35 21.06 -13.71
N ASP A 273 3.06 21.30 -13.95
CA ASP A 273 2.57 22.45 -14.74
C ASP A 273 2.76 23.82 -14.03
N GLU A 274 3.59 23.88 -12.99
CA GLU A 274 3.90 25.08 -12.18
C GLU A 274 5.28 25.69 -12.51
N SER A 275 5.90 25.32 -13.65
CA SER A 275 7.09 25.98 -14.19
C SER A 275 6.76 26.82 -15.42
#